data_AF-A0A0J6G7A4-F1
#
_entry.id   AF-A0A0J6G7A4-F1
#
_cell.length_a   1.000
_cell.length_b   1.000
_cell.length_c   1.000
_cell.angle_alpha   90.00
_cell.angle_beta   90.00
_cell.angle_gamma   90.00
#
_symmetry.space_group_name_H-M   'P 1'
#
loop_
_entity.id
_entity.type
_entity.pdbx_description
1 polymer ?
#
loop_
_entity_poly.entity_id
_entity_poly.type
_entity_poly.pdbx_seq_one_letter_code
_entity_poly.pdbx_strand_id
1 'polypeptide(L)'
;MDLGSLNTLTVWTFQTEVQLQTLLREGLLEGDWSHVCPKEKAAYHFMCREMAARDLSCAGRPPVWGWHSCGGYQRAPDALVARQLLSDHQLIETPIVLLTLECPSDQVLNSDYNAWCDQVYFPLCSNAAFTPSPEALQGIFKLDYTALDDAPVQAVLPSLRREWLVEARKVHLAPSREVAISEPWRPTPNIQSKNP
;
A
#
# COMPACT_ATOMS: atom_id res chain seq x y z
N MET A 1 -19.77 -1.62 -28.98
CA MET A 1 -19.96 -1.77 -27.52
C MET A 1 -18.57 -1.81 -26.95
N ASP A 2 -18.11 -0.67 -26.44
CA ASP A 2 -16.78 -0.53 -25.85
C ASP A 2 -16.81 -1.32 -24.54
N LEU A 3 -15.97 -2.36 -24.43
CA LEU A 3 -15.68 -3.00 -23.16
C LEU A 3 -14.99 -1.93 -22.33
N GLY A 4 -15.76 -1.30 -21.44
CA GLY A 4 -15.33 -0.18 -20.61
C GLY A 4 -13.95 -0.46 -20.06
N SER A 5 -12.98 0.37 -20.44
CA SER A 5 -11.69 0.44 -19.78
C SER A 5 -11.96 0.41 -18.29
N LEU A 6 -11.63 -0.71 -17.63
CA LEU A 6 -11.57 -0.74 -16.18
C LEU A 6 -10.68 0.43 -15.81
N ASN A 7 -11.21 1.39 -15.06
CA ASN A 7 -10.44 2.54 -14.62
C ASN A 7 -9.37 1.98 -13.67
N THR A 8 -8.13 1.82 -14.15
CA THR A 8 -7.02 1.37 -13.32
C THR A 8 -6.34 2.55 -12.67
N LEU A 9 -5.68 2.28 -11.56
CA LEU A 9 -4.99 3.25 -10.75
C LEU A 9 -3.67 2.63 -10.29
N THR A 10 -2.58 3.36 -10.50
CA THR A 10 -1.26 2.91 -10.08
C THR A 10 -1.14 3.01 -8.56
N VAL A 11 -0.71 1.94 -7.92
CA VAL A 11 -0.41 1.85 -6.49
C VAL A 11 1.02 1.36 -6.30
N TRP A 12 1.72 1.95 -5.34
CA TRP A 12 3.03 1.48 -4.91
C TRP A 12 2.99 0.92 -3.49
N THR A 13 3.67 -0.19 -3.22
CA THR A 13 3.75 -0.74 -1.86
C THR A 13 5.09 -1.37 -1.58
N PHE A 14 5.63 -1.13 -0.38
CA PHE A 14 6.83 -1.81 0.10
C PHE A 14 6.45 -3.19 0.65
N GLN A 15 7.08 -4.23 0.12
CA GLN A 15 6.87 -5.61 0.54
C GLN A 15 8.23 -6.28 0.75
N THR A 16 8.26 -7.34 1.54
CA THR A 16 9.44 -8.21 1.59
C THR A 16 9.58 -9.00 0.29
N GLU A 17 10.80 -9.40 -0.09
CA GLU A 17 11.01 -10.30 -1.23
C GLU A 17 10.25 -11.62 -1.04
N VAL A 18 10.12 -12.12 0.20
CA VAL A 18 9.32 -13.33 0.51
C VAL A 18 7.85 -13.13 0.14
N GLN A 19 7.26 -11.99 0.48
CA GLN A 19 5.89 -11.64 0.11
C GLN A 19 5.72 -11.50 -1.40
N LEU A 20 6.70 -10.91 -2.11
CA LEU A 20 6.71 -10.89 -3.58
C LEU A 20 6.73 -12.32 -4.15
N GLN A 21 7.58 -13.22 -3.63
CA GLN A 21 7.61 -14.60 -4.10
C GLN A 21 6.29 -15.34 -3.84
N THR A 22 5.65 -15.08 -2.69
CA THR A 22 4.31 -15.60 -2.39
C THR A 22 3.28 -15.07 -3.39
N LEU A 23 3.26 -13.77 -3.66
CA LEU A 23 2.37 -13.17 -4.67
C LEU A 23 2.57 -13.80 -6.06
N LEU A 24 3.83 -13.97 -6.48
CA LEU A 24 4.17 -14.56 -7.78
C LEU A 24 3.74 -16.03 -7.89
N ARG A 25 3.89 -16.80 -6.80
CA ARG A 25 3.58 -18.24 -6.75
C ARG A 25 2.07 -18.50 -6.61
N GLU A 26 1.41 -17.78 -5.72
CA GLU A 26 0.02 -18.07 -5.29
C GLU A 26 -1.00 -17.21 -6.03
N GLY A 27 -0.57 -16.12 -6.66
CA GLY A 27 -1.47 -15.20 -7.36
C GLY A 27 -2.12 -14.16 -6.47
N LEU A 28 -2.07 -14.35 -5.15
CA LEU A 28 -2.73 -13.52 -4.14
C LEU A 28 -1.78 -13.31 -2.95
N LEU A 29 -1.76 -12.10 -2.41
CA LEU A 29 -1.13 -11.79 -1.14
C LEU A 29 -2.13 -11.07 -0.23
N GLU A 30 -2.44 -11.67 0.90
CA GLU A 30 -3.30 -11.10 1.94
C GLU A 30 -2.45 -10.67 3.14
N GLY A 31 -2.95 -9.73 3.93
CA GLY A 31 -2.33 -9.39 5.20
C GLY A 31 -2.44 -10.52 6.23
N ASP A 32 -1.53 -10.53 7.20
CA ASP A 32 -1.57 -11.45 8.34
C ASP A 32 -1.51 -10.68 9.67
N TRP A 33 -2.48 -10.93 10.55
CA TRP A 33 -2.56 -10.32 11.88
C TRP A 33 -1.39 -10.72 12.80
N SER A 34 -0.67 -11.80 12.49
CA SER A 34 0.55 -12.19 13.20
C SER A 34 1.68 -11.15 13.04
N HIS A 35 1.64 -10.37 11.96
CA HIS A 35 2.61 -9.32 11.65
C HIS A 35 2.17 -7.92 12.10
N VAL A 36 0.94 -7.74 12.58
CA VAL A 36 0.43 -6.46 13.08
C VAL A 36 0.73 -6.33 14.57
N CYS A 37 1.42 -5.26 14.96
CA CYS A 37 1.72 -5.00 16.36
C CYS A 37 0.40 -4.91 17.16
N PRO A 38 0.29 -5.54 18.35
CA PRO A 38 -0.96 -5.52 19.13
C PRO A 38 -1.53 -4.12 19.39
N LYS A 39 -0.67 -3.12 19.60
CA LYS A 39 -1.09 -1.72 19.81
C LYS A 39 -1.74 -1.09 18.58
N GLU A 40 -1.44 -1.58 17.38
CA GLU A 40 -1.88 -1.01 16.10
C GLU A 40 -3.18 -1.66 15.61
N LYS A 41 -3.56 -2.81 16.19
CA LYS A 41 -4.74 -3.58 15.76
C LYS A 41 -6.03 -2.77 15.78
N ALA A 42 -6.20 -1.86 16.73
CA ALA A 42 -7.38 -1.00 16.80
C ALA A 42 -7.51 -0.11 15.55
N ALA A 43 -6.40 0.49 15.11
CA ALA A 43 -6.34 1.31 13.90
C ALA A 43 -6.56 0.48 12.62
N TYR A 44 -5.96 -0.72 12.55
CA TYR A 44 -6.15 -1.63 11.43
C TYR A 44 -7.61 -2.10 11.31
N HIS A 45 -8.23 -2.51 12.42
CA HIS A 45 -9.64 -2.87 12.44
C HIS A 45 -10.55 -1.68 12.10
N PHE A 46 -10.17 -0.46 12.50
CA PHE A 46 -10.87 0.75 12.08
C PHE A 46 -10.85 0.89 10.56
N MET A 47 -9.67 0.80 9.93
CA MET A 47 -9.55 0.86 8.48
C MET A 47 -10.34 -0.26 7.78
N CYS A 48 -10.30 -1.51 8.27
CA CYS A 48 -11.14 -2.58 7.73
C CYS A 48 -12.64 -2.24 7.72
N ARG A 49 -13.15 -1.56 8.76
CA ARG A 49 -14.56 -1.14 8.82
C ARG A 49 -14.87 -0.04 7.81
N GLU A 50 -13.98 0.94 7.68
CA GLU A 50 -14.12 2.00 6.67
C GLU A 50 -14.10 1.43 5.25
N MET A 51 -13.23 0.46 4.98
CA MET A 51 -13.19 -0.25 3.71
C MET A 51 -14.47 -1.07 3.48
N ALA A 52 -14.92 -1.85 4.47
CA ALA A 52 -16.14 -2.64 4.36
C ALA A 52 -17.40 -1.77 4.14
N ALA A 53 -17.48 -0.59 4.75
CA ALA A 53 -18.55 0.38 4.53
C ALA A 53 -18.60 0.94 3.09
N ARG A 54 -17.54 0.69 2.30
CA ARG A 54 -17.37 1.09 0.90
C ARG A 54 -17.23 -0.14 -0.02
N ASP A 55 -17.78 -1.28 0.40
CA ASP A 55 -17.77 -2.55 -0.33
C ASP A 55 -16.37 -3.15 -0.60
N LEU A 56 -15.34 -2.71 0.14
CA LEU A 56 -13.98 -3.24 0.09
C LEU A 56 -13.71 -4.17 1.28
N SER A 57 -14.22 -5.40 1.22
CA SER A 57 -14.03 -6.37 2.31
C SER A 57 -12.60 -6.90 2.37
N CYS A 58 -11.96 -6.81 3.55
CA CYS A 58 -10.68 -7.49 3.81
C CYS A 58 -10.83 -8.97 4.21
N ALA A 59 -12.03 -9.55 4.15
CA ALA A 59 -12.30 -10.96 4.47
C ALA A 59 -11.72 -11.45 5.82
N GLY A 60 -11.68 -10.58 6.83
CA GLY A 60 -11.13 -10.89 8.15
C GLY A 60 -9.60 -10.81 8.25
N ARG A 61 -8.91 -10.37 7.20
CA ARG A 61 -7.47 -10.08 7.16
C ARG A 61 -7.19 -8.59 7.42
N PRO A 62 -5.99 -8.20 7.88
CA PRO A 62 -5.58 -6.80 7.88
C PRO A 62 -5.43 -6.30 6.44
N PRO A 63 -5.69 -5.00 6.17
CA PRO A 63 -5.51 -4.45 4.85
C PRO A 63 -4.02 -4.31 4.51
N VAL A 64 -3.75 -4.21 3.22
CA VAL A 64 -2.42 -3.90 2.67
C VAL A 64 -2.34 -2.40 2.42
N TRP A 65 -1.29 -1.78 2.96
CA TRP A 65 -1.01 -0.36 2.80
C TRP A 65 -0.06 -0.12 1.62
N GLY A 66 -0.31 0.96 0.91
CA GLY A 66 0.48 1.44 -0.21
C GLY A 66 0.31 2.94 -0.39
N TRP A 67 0.74 3.41 -1.55
CA TRP A 67 0.81 4.80 -1.91
C TRP A 67 0.13 5.01 -3.25
N HIS A 68 -0.69 6.05 -3.32
CA HIS A 68 -1.25 6.59 -4.55
C HIS A 68 -0.45 7.81 -5.02
N SER A 69 0.08 8.61 -4.10
CA SER A 69 0.82 9.84 -4.44
C SER A 69 1.79 10.19 -3.33
N CYS A 70 3.05 10.41 -3.69
CA CYS A 70 4.10 10.91 -2.80
C CYS A 70 4.79 12.10 -3.49
N GLY A 71 4.71 13.30 -2.92
CA GLY A 71 5.34 14.50 -3.51
C GLY A 71 4.74 14.91 -4.86
N GLY A 72 3.42 14.71 -5.03
CA GLY A 72 2.65 15.05 -6.23
C GLY A 72 1.75 13.93 -6.74
N TYR A 73 0.73 14.29 -7.55
CA TYR A 73 -0.26 13.35 -8.08
C TYR A 73 0.37 12.18 -8.85
N GLN A 74 -0.02 10.96 -8.49
CA GLN A 74 0.42 9.71 -9.15
C GLN A 74 1.95 9.57 -9.24
N ARG A 75 2.65 10.01 -8.19
CA ARG A 75 4.10 9.81 -8.04
C ARG A 75 4.40 8.73 -7.02
N ALA A 76 5.34 7.86 -7.37
CA ALA A 76 5.84 6.80 -6.52
C ALA A 76 6.57 7.36 -5.29
N PRO A 77 6.60 6.60 -4.17
CA PRO A 77 7.48 6.92 -3.05
C PRO A 77 8.95 6.85 -3.52
N ASP A 78 9.74 7.83 -3.10
CA ASP A 78 11.17 7.91 -3.38
C ASP A 78 12.00 7.33 -2.22
N ALA A 79 13.33 7.50 -2.31
CA ALA A 79 14.26 7.08 -1.28
C ALA A 79 14.03 7.77 0.07
N LEU A 80 13.56 9.03 0.08
CA LEU A 80 13.30 9.77 1.30
C LEU A 80 12.08 9.18 2.03
N VAL A 81 11.00 8.92 1.30
CA VAL A 81 9.80 8.25 1.84
C VAL A 81 10.16 6.85 2.35
N ALA A 82 10.93 6.08 1.57
CA ALA A 82 11.39 4.76 2.00
C ALA A 82 12.19 4.83 3.31
N ARG A 83 13.07 5.83 3.46
CA ARG A 83 13.88 6.02 4.69
C ARG A 83 13.04 6.36 5.92
N GLN A 84 11.94 7.10 5.75
CA GLN A 84 11.04 7.47 6.83
C GLN A 84 10.23 6.27 7.35
N LEU A 85 9.93 5.30 6.48
CA LEU A 85 9.05 4.17 6.79
C LEU A 85 9.80 2.89 7.17
N LEU A 86 11.03 2.71 6.67
CA LEU A 86 11.79 1.48 6.81
C LEU A 86 12.96 1.67 7.77
N SER A 87 13.02 0.79 8.78
CA SER A 87 14.17 0.71 9.69
C SER A 87 15.43 0.17 9.00
N ASP A 88 16.61 0.51 9.53
CA ASP A 88 17.88 -0.09 9.08
C ASP A 88 17.83 -1.62 9.16
N HIS A 89 17.22 -2.17 10.22
CA HIS A 89 17.09 -3.61 10.38
C HIS A 89 16.30 -4.23 9.22
N GLN A 90 15.18 -3.63 8.81
CA GLN A 90 14.45 -4.08 7.62
C GLN A 90 15.33 -3.97 6.37
N LEU A 91 15.95 -2.83 6.12
CA LEU A 91 16.75 -2.60 4.91
C LEU A 91 18.01 -3.47 4.80
N ILE A 92 18.54 -3.98 5.92
CA ILE A 92 19.75 -4.80 5.97
C ILE A 92 19.40 -6.30 6.03
N GLU A 93 18.50 -6.69 6.93
CA GLU A 93 18.23 -8.10 7.26
C GLU A 93 17.02 -8.68 6.52
N THR A 94 16.12 -7.83 6.03
CA THR A 94 14.88 -8.24 5.36
C THR A 94 14.80 -7.63 3.96
N PRO A 95 15.21 -8.32 2.89
CA PRO A 95 15.19 -7.75 1.55
C PRO A 95 13.81 -7.15 1.21
N ILE A 96 13.77 -5.82 1.00
CA ILE A 96 12.56 -5.06 0.70
C ILE A 96 12.52 -4.75 -0.80
N VAL A 97 11.32 -4.84 -1.37
CA VAL A 97 11.02 -4.42 -2.73
C VAL A 97 9.90 -3.38 -2.71
N LEU A 98 10.00 -2.41 -3.60
CA LEU A 98 8.90 -1.53 -3.97
C LEU A 98 8.18 -2.17 -5.16
N LEU A 99 6.91 -2.53 -4.97
CA LEU A 99 6.05 -3.04 -6.03
C LEU A 99 5.28 -1.88 -6.66
N THR A 100 5.15 -1.88 -7.98
CA THR A 100 4.19 -1.03 -8.71
C THR A 100 3.07 -1.93 -9.23
N LEU A 101 1.83 -1.53 -8.95
CA LEU A 101 0.62 -2.28 -9.27
C LEU A 101 -0.33 -1.40 -10.09
N GLU A 102 -0.99 -1.98 -11.08
CA GLU A 102 -2.15 -1.39 -11.76
C GLU A 102 -3.41 -2.06 -11.20
N CYS A 103 -4.05 -1.38 -10.25
CA CYS A 103 -5.20 -1.90 -9.54
C CYS A 103 -6.49 -1.37 -10.17
N PRO A 104 -7.57 -2.16 -10.23
CA PRO A 104 -8.90 -1.60 -10.47
C PRO A 104 -9.20 -0.52 -9.42
N SER A 105 -9.65 0.66 -9.85
CA SER A 105 -9.84 1.80 -8.93
C SER A 105 -10.91 1.52 -7.86
N ASP A 106 -11.83 0.60 -8.12
CA ASP A 106 -12.85 0.12 -7.19
C ASP A 106 -12.34 -0.95 -6.21
N GLN A 107 -11.04 -1.24 -6.21
CA GLN A 107 -10.36 -2.14 -5.24
C GLN A 107 -9.43 -1.37 -4.28
N VAL A 108 -9.43 -0.03 -4.35
CA VAL A 108 -8.51 0.82 -3.59
C VAL A 108 -9.30 1.87 -2.82
N LEU A 109 -9.04 1.96 -1.51
CA LEU A 109 -9.46 3.09 -0.70
C LEU A 109 -8.28 4.05 -0.53
N ASN A 110 -8.38 5.24 -1.13
CA ASN A 110 -7.40 6.29 -0.94
C ASN A 110 -7.76 7.14 0.28
N SER A 111 -6.75 7.61 1.00
CA SER A 111 -6.94 8.59 2.06
C SER A 111 -5.72 9.49 2.25
N ASP A 112 -5.92 10.60 2.95
CA ASP A 112 -4.85 11.51 3.33
C ASP A 112 -4.03 10.83 4.43
N TYR A 113 -2.74 10.61 4.16
CA TYR A 113 -1.87 9.89 5.08
C TYR A 113 -1.61 10.66 6.37
N ASN A 114 -1.36 11.98 6.28
CA ASN A 114 -1.05 12.79 7.45
C ASN A 114 -2.27 12.91 8.37
N ALA A 115 -3.44 13.21 7.78
CA ALA A 115 -4.70 13.27 8.52
C ALA A 115 -5.06 11.91 9.14
N TRP A 116 -4.88 10.81 8.40
CA TRP A 116 -5.06 9.46 8.94
C TRP A 116 -4.15 9.19 10.15
N CYS A 117 -2.85 9.51 10.02
CA CYS A 117 -1.87 9.32 11.07
C CYS A 117 -2.24 10.09 12.35
N ASP A 118 -2.49 11.39 12.23
CA ASP A 118 -2.67 12.29 13.36
C ASP A 118 -4.05 12.15 14.02
N GLN A 119 -5.09 11.94 13.22
CA GLN A 119 -6.47 11.99 13.71
C GLN A 119 -7.06 10.62 14.03
N VAL A 120 -6.44 9.53 13.55
CA VAL A 120 -6.96 8.16 13.74
C VAL A 120 -5.89 7.19 14.22
N TYR A 121 -4.79 7.03 13.49
CA TYR A 121 -3.80 5.98 13.75
C TYR A 121 -3.14 6.14 15.12
N PHE A 122 -2.46 7.26 15.38
CA PHE A 122 -1.78 7.48 16.65
C PHE A 122 -2.73 7.56 17.85
N PRO A 123 -3.90 8.24 17.76
CA PRO A 123 -4.91 8.20 18.80
C PRO A 123 -5.39 6.78 19.14
N LEU A 124 -5.69 5.94 18.15
CA LEU A 124 -6.11 4.55 18.38
C LEU A 124 -4.99 3.67 18.91
N CYS A 125 -3.74 3.91 18.50
CA CYS A 125 -2.57 3.21 19.04
C CYS A 125 -2.32 3.54 20.52
N SER A 126 -2.70 4.75 20.94
CA SER A 126 -2.56 5.23 22.33
C SER A 126 -3.76 4.83 23.20
N ASN A 127 -4.96 4.86 22.63
CA ASN A 127 -6.21 4.50 23.29
C ASN A 127 -7.14 3.78 22.31
N ALA A 128 -7.24 2.46 22.43
CA ALA A 128 -8.07 1.64 21.54
C ALA A 128 -9.58 1.96 21.60
N ALA A 129 -10.05 2.66 22.64
CA ALA A 129 -11.43 3.13 22.77
C ALA A 129 -11.67 4.51 22.14
N PHE A 130 -10.63 5.15 21.58
CA PHE A 130 -10.77 6.41 20.88
C PHE A 130 -11.75 6.29 19.71
N THR A 131 -12.59 7.31 19.52
CA THR A 131 -13.54 7.38 18.42
C THR A 131 -13.26 8.67 17.64
N PRO A 132 -12.77 8.58 16.39
CA PRO A 132 -12.59 9.76 15.54
C PRO A 132 -13.93 10.48 15.30
N SER A 133 -13.89 11.81 15.17
CA SER A 133 -15.10 12.57 14.85
C SER A 133 -15.52 12.38 13.38
N PRO A 134 -16.81 12.54 13.02
CA PRO A 134 -17.26 12.46 11.64
C PRO A 134 -16.54 13.45 10.70
N GLU A 135 -16.23 14.65 11.18
CA GLU A 135 -15.53 15.69 10.42
C GLU A 135 -14.09 15.26 10.08
N ALA A 136 -13.39 14.65 11.05
CA ALA A 136 -12.07 14.07 10.83
C ALA A 136 -12.11 13.01 9.72
N LEU A 137 -13.08 12.10 9.79
CA LEU A 137 -13.25 11.04 8.79
C LEU A 137 -13.57 11.58 7.40
N GLN A 138 -14.41 12.63 7.32
CA GLN A 138 -14.69 13.28 6.05
C GLN A 138 -13.42 13.86 5.43
N GLY A 139 -12.59 14.54 6.22
CA GLY A 139 -11.32 15.11 5.75
C GLY A 139 -10.31 14.05 5.27
N ILE A 140 -10.29 12.88 5.92
CA ILE A 140 -9.36 11.80 5.58
C ILE A 140 -9.69 11.16 4.23
N PHE A 141 -10.98 10.93 3.92
CA PHE A 141 -11.39 10.16 2.74
C PHE A 141 -11.90 11.01 1.58
N LYS A 142 -12.23 12.29 1.79
CA LYS A 142 -12.67 13.20 0.73
C LYS A 142 -11.47 14.01 0.21
N LEU A 143 -10.71 13.39 -0.69
CA LEU A 143 -9.47 13.95 -1.21
C LEU A 143 -9.72 15.01 -2.29
N ASP A 144 -8.97 16.10 -2.21
CA ASP A 144 -8.81 17.06 -3.30
C ASP A 144 -7.48 16.80 -4.02
N TYR A 145 -7.55 16.10 -5.14
CA TYR A 145 -6.39 15.77 -5.96
C TYR A 145 -5.78 16.98 -6.69
N THR A 146 -6.50 18.10 -6.76
CA THR A 146 -6.06 19.31 -7.48
C THR A 146 -5.16 20.20 -6.64
N ALA A 147 -5.24 20.06 -5.32
CA ALA A 147 -4.45 20.79 -4.33
C ALA A 147 -3.43 19.86 -3.62
N LEU A 148 -2.98 18.80 -4.29
CA LEU A 148 -1.89 17.97 -3.78
C LEU A 148 -0.58 18.75 -3.82
N ASP A 149 -0.29 19.41 -2.70
CA ASP A 149 1.07 19.79 -2.32
C ASP A 149 1.90 18.50 -2.06
N ASP A 150 2.92 18.56 -1.21
CA ASP A 150 3.71 17.40 -0.78
C ASP A 150 2.94 16.43 0.14
N ALA A 151 1.65 16.65 0.40
CA ALA A 151 0.83 15.80 1.24
C ALA A 151 0.61 14.42 0.59
N PRO A 152 1.11 13.32 1.19
CA PRO A 152 1.06 12.02 0.56
C PRO A 152 -0.34 11.41 0.66
N VAL A 153 -0.79 10.81 -0.43
CA VAL A 153 -2.02 10.01 -0.49
C VAL A 153 -1.64 8.55 -0.36
N GLN A 154 -2.10 7.94 0.72
CA GLN A 154 -1.99 6.50 0.90
C GLN A 154 -3.10 5.78 0.14
N ALA A 155 -2.80 4.57 -0.30
CA ALA A 155 -3.73 3.65 -0.93
C ALA A 155 -3.87 2.41 -0.03
N VAL A 156 -5.10 1.97 0.21
CA VAL A 156 -5.37 0.82 1.07
C VAL A 156 -6.17 -0.23 0.30
N LEU A 157 -5.69 -1.47 0.31
CA LEU A 157 -6.23 -2.57 -0.47
C LEU A 157 -6.56 -3.76 0.45
N PRO A 158 -7.59 -4.55 0.15
CA PRO A 158 -7.88 -5.75 0.92
C PRO A 158 -6.82 -6.84 0.71
N SER A 159 -6.20 -6.88 -0.47
CA SER A 159 -5.17 -7.85 -0.88
C SER A 159 -4.42 -7.34 -2.11
N LEU A 160 -3.26 -7.94 -2.43
CA LEU A 160 -2.58 -7.74 -3.72
C LEU A 160 -2.81 -8.93 -4.64
N ARG A 161 -2.94 -8.69 -5.94
CA ARG A 161 -3.09 -9.74 -6.96
C ARG A 161 -1.94 -9.72 -7.96
N ARG A 162 -1.50 -10.89 -8.40
CA ARG A 162 -0.36 -11.03 -9.31
C ARG A 162 -0.60 -10.36 -10.65
N GLU A 163 -1.83 -10.41 -11.16
CA GLU A 163 -2.22 -9.76 -12.41
C GLU A 163 -2.14 -8.23 -12.36
N TRP A 164 -2.12 -7.63 -11.18
CA TRP A 164 -1.93 -6.18 -11.02
C TRP A 164 -0.45 -5.79 -11.04
N LEU A 165 0.46 -6.73 -10.76
CA LEU A 165 1.89 -6.43 -10.63
C LEU A 165 2.51 -6.04 -11.98
N VAL A 166 3.02 -4.81 -12.06
CA VAL A 166 3.70 -4.26 -13.24
C VAL A 166 5.22 -4.41 -13.12
N GLU A 167 5.78 -4.03 -11.98
CA GLU A 167 7.22 -4.08 -11.75
C GLU A 167 7.53 -4.24 -10.25
N ALA A 168 8.75 -4.69 -9.96
CA ALA A 168 9.33 -4.63 -8.63
C ALA A 168 10.73 -4.01 -8.70
N ARG A 169 11.06 -3.15 -7.73
CA ARG A 169 12.37 -2.52 -7.57
C ARG A 169 12.94 -2.87 -6.21
N LYS A 170 14.22 -3.24 -6.15
CA LYS A 170 14.87 -3.50 -4.85
C LYS A 170 15.06 -2.18 -4.11
N VAL A 171 14.79 -2.21 -2.80
CA VAL A 171 15.07 -1.11 -1.88
C VAL A 171 16.18 -1.57 -0.95
N HIS A 172 17.27 -0.82 -0.88
CA HIS A 172 18.44 -1.22 -0.12
C HIS A 172 19.13 -0.02 0.54
N LEU A 173 19.89 -0.30 1.59
CA LEU A 173 20.76 0.67 2.22
C LEU A 173 22.12 0.64 1.51
N ALA A 174 22.49 1.74 0.85
CA ALA A 174 23.80 1.88 0.23
C ALA A 174 24.91 1.97 1.29
N PRO A 175 26.19 1.72 0.94
CA PRO A 175 27.31 1.87 1.88
C PRO A 175 27.40 3.26 2.52
N SER A 176 26.88 4.30 1.85
CA SER A 176 26.76 5.68 2.37
C SER A 176 25.72 5.84 3.48
N ARG A 177 24.97 4.79 3.85
CA ARG A 177 23.79 4.81 4.72
C ARG A 177 22.59 5.57 4.16
N GLU A 178 22.60 5.85 2.86
CA GLU A 178 21.44 6.37 2.14
C GLU A 178 20.59 5.23 1.60
N VAL A 179 19.27 5.41 1.57
CA VAL A 179 18.37 4.45 0.94
C VAL A 179 18.42 4.65 -0.57
N ALA A 180 18.49 3.56 -1.31
CA ALA A 180 18.45 3.56 -2.77
C ALA A 180 17.38 2.59 -3.28
N ILE A 181 16.72 3.00 -4.36
CA ILE A 181 15.75 2.19 -5.10
C ILE A 181 16.38 1.84 -6.44
N SER A 182 16.57 0.54 -6.70
CA SER A 182 17.20 0.04 -7.91
C SER A 182 16.32 0.22 -9.15
N GLU A 183 16.95 0.09 -10.33
CA GLU A 183 16.25 -0.04 -11.61
C GLU A 183 15.22 -1.19 -11.61
N PRO A 184 14.13 -1.07 -12.39
CA PRO A 184 13.01 -2.00 -12.34
C PRO A 184 13.37 -3.39 -12.86
N TRP A 185 12.97 -4.40 -12.08
CA TRP A 185 12.81 -5.76 -12.54
C TRP A 185 11.35 -5.97 -12.96
N ARG A 186 11.15 -6.49 -14.17
CA ARG A 186 9.82 -6.81 -14.69
C ARG A 186 9.61 -8.33 -14.67
N PRO A 187 8.49 -8.82 -14.12
CA PRO A 187 8.14 -10.23 -14.26
C PRO A 187 8.02 -10.58 -15.74
N THR A 188 8.64 -11.67 -16.18
CA THR A 188 8.43 -12.17 -17.54
C THR A 188 6.95 -12.57 -17.72
N PRO A 189 6.28 -12.15 -18.82
CA PRO A 189 4.93 -12.58 -19.08
C PRO A 189 4.89 -14.11 -19.15
N ASN A 190 3.90 -14.70 -18.48
CA ASN A 190 3.70 -16.14 -18.46
C ASN A 190 3.31 -16.58 -19.87
N ILE A 191 4.28 -17.02 -20.67
CA ILE A 191 4.01 -17.63 -21.97
C ILE A 191 3.38 -18.98 -21.65
N GLN A 192 2.05 -19.01 -21.56
CA GLN A 192 1.34 -20.27 -21.69
C GLN A 192 1.83 -20.90 -22.99
N SER A 193 2.53 -22.03 -22.87
CA SER A 193 2.96 -22.84 -23.99
C SER A 193 1.72 -23.18 -24.81
N LYS A 194 1.62 -22.57 -25.99
CA LYS A 194 0.82 -23.14 -27.07
C LYS A 194 1.41 -24.52 -27.35
N ASN A 195 0.79 -25.56 -26.78
CA ASN A 195 1.07 -26.91 -27.23
C ASN A 195 0.50 -27.06 -28.65
N PRO A 196 1.28 -27.66 -29.57
CA PRO A 196 0.89 -27.88 -30.96
C PRO A 196 -0.29 -28.84 -31.11
#